data_AF-A0A6S7JTZ7-F1
#
_entry.id   AF-A0A6S7JTZ7-F1
#
_cell.length_a   1.000
_cell.length_b   1.000
_cell.length_c   1.000
_cell.angle_alpha   90.00
_cell.angle_beta   90.00
_cell.angle_gamma   90.00
#
_symmetry.space_group_name_H-M   'P 1'
#
loop_
_entity.id
_entity.type
_entity.pdbx_description
1 polymer ?
#
loop_
_entity_poly.entity_id
_entity_poly.type
_entity_poly.pdbx_seq_one_letter_code
_entity_poly.pdbx_strand_id
1 'polypeptide(L)'
;MIIRVDKCSTFGIKKAITKSVQYLPKFIINNNLIPTVKIGEAFQYLGRYFDFNKSNDNHKTELTTLVNELMTDIDSKPLHPRNKLPVYSRYVLSKISWHFTIATLSKTWVIDNIDPVVNQYIRKWLEIPISGTL
;
A
#
# COMPACT_ATOMS: atom_id res chain seq x y z
N MET A 1 17.77 -24.51 -15.01
CA MET A 1 17.21 -23.41 -14.19
C MET A 1 17.01 -23.94 -12.77
N ILE A 2 17.72 -23.41 -11.77
CA ILE A 2 17.61 -23.86 -10.38
C ILE A 2 16.55 -22.99 -9.68
N ILE A 3 15.45 -23.59 -9.25
CA ILE A 3 14.39 -22.89 -8.51
C ILE A 3 14.84 -22.71 -7.06
N ARG A 4 14.82 -21.47 -6.59
CA ARG A 4 15.15 -21.08 -5.21
C ARG A 4 13.94 -21.23 -4.31
N VAL A 5 13.89 -22.36 -3.59
CA VAL A 5 12.76 -22.71 -2.69
C VAL A 5 12.61 -21.72 -1.54
N ASP A 6 13.72 -21.10 -1.11
CA ASP A 6 13.74 -20.06 -0.07
C ASP A 6 12.99 -18.76 -0.46
N LYS A 7 12.79 -18.54 -1.76
CA LYS A 7 12.05 -17.37 -2.29
C LYS A 7 10.63 -17.69 -2.74
N CYS A 8 10.21 -18.95 -2.60
CA CYS A 8 8.89 -19.38 -2.99
C CYS A 8 7.98 -19.44 -1.76
N SER A 9 6.72 -19.08 -1.94
CA SER A 9 5.69 -19.23 -0.92
C SER A 9 4.45 -19.83 -1.56
N THR A 10 3.78 -20.73 -0.87
CA THR A 10 2.54 -21.34 -1.37
C THR A 10 1.34 -20.84 -0.59
N PHE A 11 0.28 -20.50 -1.32
CA PHE A 11 -0.99 -20.05 -0.79
C PHE A 11 -2.12 -20.81 -1.49
N GLY A 12 -3.02 -21.42 -0.71
CA GLY A 12 -4.07 -22.28 -1.24
C GLY A 12 -5.44 -21.86 -0.75
N ILE A 13 -6.38 -21.70 -1.70
CA ILE A 13 -7.80 -21.54 -1.41
C ILE A 13 -8.54 -22.69 -2.08
N LYS A 14 -9.38 -23.39 -1.31
CA LYS A 14 -10.28 -24.42 -1.84
C LYS A 14 -11.73 -23.98 -1.66
N LYS A 15 -12.57 -24.31 -2.66
CA LYS A 15 -14.02 -24.16 -2.56
C LYS A 15 -14.57 -25.34 -1.75
N ALA A 16 -15.16 -25.08 -0.59
CA ALA A 16 -16.04 -26.01 0.09
C ALA A 16 -17.50 -25.77 -0.35
N ILE A 17 -18.41 -26.65 0.08
CA ILE A 17 -19.82 -26.68 -0.38
C ILE A 17 -20.49 -25.30 -0.32
N THR A 18 -20.27 -24.54 0.75
CA THR A 18 -20.92 -23.23 0.97
C THR A 18 -19.95 -22.06 1.13
N LYS A 19 -18.65 -22.33 1.31
CA LYS A 19 -17.65 -21.29 1.62
C LYS A 19 -16.30 -21.61 0.98
N SER A 20 -15.50 -20.58 0.72
CA SER A 20 -14.08 -20.78 0.44
C SER A 20 -13.35 -21.02 1.76
N VAL A 21 -12.31 -21.83 1.76
CA VAL A 21 -11.48 -22.11 2.94
C VAL A 21 -10.02 -22.03 2.52
N GLN A 22 -9.20 -21.29 3.28
CA GLN A 22 -7.76 -21.30 3.12
C GLN A 22 -7.21 -22.65 3.63
N TYR A 23 -6.30 -23.26 2.87
CA TYR A 23 -5.62 -24.49 3.27
C TYR A 23 -4.12 -24.35 3.06
N LEU A 24 -3.36 -25.28 3.64
CA LEU A 24 -1.90 -25.31 3.57
C LEU A 24 -1.46 -26.32 2.48
N PRO A 25 -1.25 -25.88 1.23
CA PRO A 25 -0.82 -26.78 0.16
C PRO A 25 0.60 -27.29 0.42
N LYS A 26 0.82 -28.59 0.26
CA LYS A 26 2.15 -29.19 0.39
C LYS A 26 2.77 -29.34 -0.99
N PHE A 27 3.62 -28.39 -1.38
CA PHE A 27 4.40 -28.47 -2.62
C PHE A 27 5.85 -28.78 -2.31
N ILE A 28 6.39 -29.77 -3.01
CA ILE A 28 7.78 -30.22 -2.88
C ILE A 28 8.48 -29.97 -4.22
N ILE A 29 9.58 -29.24 -4.20
CA ILE A 29 10.47 -29.04 -5.35
C ILE A 29 11.86 -29.50 -4.94
N ASN A 30 12.46 -30.40 -5.72
CA ASN A 30 13.81 -30.93 -5.47
C ASN A 30 14.00 -31.44 -4.02
N ASN A 31 13.07 -32.24 -3.51
CA ASN A 31 13.00 -32.74 -2.12
C ASN A 31 12.85 -31.68 -1.01
N ASN A 32 12.73 -30.40 -1.35
CA ASN A 32 12.50 -29.33 -0.37
C ASN A 32 11.03 -28.90 -0.39
N LEU A 33 10.44 -28.80 0.81
CA LEU A 33 9.09 -28.28 1.00
C LEU A 33 9.10 -26.76 0.85
N ILE A 34 8.22 -26.23 0.00
CA ILE A 34 8.02 -24.78 -0.11
C ILE A 34 7.26 -24.28 1.13
N PRO A 35 7.69 -23.19 1.79
CA PRO A 35 6.96 -22.65 2.94
C PRO A 35 5.55 -22.19 2.55
N THR A 36 4.58 -22.56 3.38
CA THR A 36 3.17 -22.14 3.23
C THR A 36 2.90 -20.88 4.02
N VAL A 37 2.14 -19.96 3.43
CA VAL A 37 1.56 -18.82 4.16
C VAL A 37 0.57 -19.36 5.20
N LYS A 38 0.66 -18.89 6.45
CA LYS A 38 -0.21 -19.41 7.51
C LYS A 38 -1.67 -18.98 7.28
N ILE A 39 -2.58 -19.69 7.93
CA ILE A 39 -4.02 -19.39 7.86
C ILE A 39 -4.26 -18.01 8.44
N GLY A 40 -4.95 -17.14 7.68
CA GLY A 40 -5.25 -15.77 8.06
C GLY A 40 -4.12 -14.76 7.83
N GLU A 41 -2.91 -15.22 7.51
CA GLU A 41 -1.82 -14.32 7.11
C GLU A 41 -1.97 -13.89 5.64
N ALA A 42 -1.44 -12.71 5.34
CA ALA A 42 -1.32 -12.19 3.98
C ALA A 42 0.10 -12.40 3.46
N PHE A 43 0.25 -12.48 2.15
CA PHE A 43 1.55 -12.45 1.48
C PHE A 43 1.62 -11.30 0.50
N GLN A 44 2.83 -10.83 0.20
CA GLN A 44 3.04 -9.75 -0.77
C GLN A 44 3.48 -10.33 -2.11
N TYR A 45 2.84 -9.89 -3.20
CA TYR A 45 3.23 -10.24 -4.56
C TYR A 45 3.16 -9.00 -5.44
N LEU A 46 4.29 -8.66 -6.08
CA LEU A 46 4.47 -7.44 -6.89
C LEU A 46 4.02 -6.15 -6.16
N GLY A 47 4.32 -6.06 -4.87
CA GLY A 47 3.95 -4.93 -4.03
C GLY A 47 2.51 -4.98 -3.48
N ARG A 48 1.64 -5.87 -3.96
CA ARG A 48 0.26 -6.00 -3.49
C ARG A 48 0.15 -7.07 -2.40
N TYR A 49 -0.62 -6.78 -1.36
CA TYR A 49 -1.01 -7.79 -0.36
C TYR A 49 -2.15 -8.67 -0.86
N PHE A 50 -1.99 -9.97 -0.66
CA PHE A 50 -2.98 -10.99 -0.91
C PHE A 50 -3.31 -11.71 0.39
N ASP A 51 -4.53 -11.53 0.85
CA ASP A 51 -5.11 -12.20 1.99
C ASP A 51 -6.29 -13.07 1.54
N PHE A 52 -6.74 -13.95 2.43
CA PHE A 52 -7.90 -14.80 2.15
C PHE A 52 -9.19 -13.98 1.97
N ASN A 53 -9.34 -12.87 2.71
CA ASN A 53 -10.54 -12.04 2.69
C ASN A 53 -10.56 -11.04 1.52
N LYS A 54 -9.48 -10.96 0.73
CA LYS A 54 -9.29 -9.94 -0.32
C LYS A 54 -9.42 -8.51 0.24
N SER A 55 -9.03 -8.31 1.49
CA SER A 55 -9.02 -7.00 2.11
C SER A 55 -7.85 -6.16 1.63
N ASN A 56 -8.10 -4.87 1.42
CA ASN A 56 -7.09 -3.89 1.11
C ASN A 56 -6.60 -3.15 2.37
N ASP A 57 -6.94 -3.60 3.57
CA ASP A 57 -6.67 -2.84 4.81
C ASP A 57 -5.18 -2.67 5.09
N ASN A 58 -4.38 -3.72 4.88
CA ASN A 58 -2.91 -3.61 4.99
C ASN A 58 -2.31 -2.62 3.97
N HIS A 59 -2.88 -2.57 2.77
CA HIS A 59 -2.43 -1.64 1.73
C HIS A 59 -2.85 -0.21 2.03
N LYS A 60 -4.05 -0.02 2.59
CA LYS A 60 -4.56 1.28 3.04
C LYS A 60 -3.68 1.85 4.15
N THR A 61 -3.33 1.04 5.16
CA THR A 61 -2.49 1.48 6.28
C THR A 61 -1.08 1.83 5.79
N GLU A 62 -0.47 0.96 4.97
CA GLU A 62 0.84 1.23 4.36
C GLU A 62 0.81 2.55 3.54
N LEU A 63 -0.22 2.74 2.71
CA LEU A 63 -0.38 3.95 1.91
C LEU A 63 -0.50 5.20 2.79
N THR A 64 -1.33 5.16 3.84
CA THR A 64 -1.47 6.31 4.75
C THR A 64 -0.17 6.65 5.46
N THR A 65 0.60 5.64 5.89
CA THR A 65 1.90 5.84 6.51
C THR A 65 2.89 6.45 5.52
N LEU A 66 2.96 5.91 4.30
CA LEU A 66 3.82 6.41 3.24
C LEU A 66 3.51 7.88 2.90
N VAL A 67 2.23 8.25 2.77
CA VAL A 67 1.86 9.65 2.50
C VAL A 67 2.31 10.55 3.64
N ASN A 68 2.09 10.15 4.89
CA ASN A 68 2.55 10.94 6.05
C ASN A 68 4.08 11.10 6.07
N GLU A 69 4.83 10.04 5.82
CA GLU A 69 6.30 10.08 5.76
C GLU A 69 6.80 10.98 4.64
N LEU A 70 6.22 10.87 3.43
CA LEU A 70 6.63 11.69 2.29
C LEU A 70 6.31 13.18 2.51
N MET A 71 5.15 13.49 3.08
CA MET A 71 4.75 14.87 3.33
C MET A 71 5.58 15.51 4.46
N THR A 72 5.86 14.75 5.54
CA THR A 72 6.75 15.20 6.62
C THR A 72 8.19 15.41 6.15
N ASP A 73 8.72 14.53 5.30
CA ASP A 73 10.05 14.70 4.71
C ASP A 73 10.14 15.99 3.88
N ILE A 74 9.15 16.29 3.03
CA ILE A 74 9.13 17.54 2.26
C ILE A 74 8.98 18.75 3.16
N ASP A 75 8.14 18.67 4.19
CA ASP A 75 7.92 19.78 5.10
C ASP A 75 9.18 20.12 5.91
N SER A 76 9.93 19.11 6.33
CA SER A 76 11.17 19.28 7.10
C SER A 76 12.32 19.94 6.33
N LYS A 77 12.29 19.90 4.99
CA LYS A 77 13.37 20.44 4.16
C LYS A 77 13.35 21.97 4.15
N PRO A 78 14.54 22.63 4.19
CA PRO A 78 14.67 24.08 4.15
C PRO A 78 14.48 24.62 2.72
N LEU A 79 13.31 24.32 2.14
CA LEU A 79 12.88 24.82 0.84
C LEU A 79 11.88 25.94 1.04
N HIS A 80 11.92 26.93 0.15
CA HIS A 80 10.86 27.93 0.10
C HIS A 80 9.49 27.24 -0.10
N PRO A 81 8.43 27.62 0.62
CA PRO A 81 7.14 26.93 0.57
C PRO A 81 6.58 26.74 -0.85
N ARG A 82 6.69 27.77 -1.70
CA ARG A 82 6.34 27.71 -3.13
C ARG A 82 7.08 26.62 -3.91
N ASN A 83 8.32 26.31 -3.55
CA ASN A 83 9.14 25.27 -4.20
C ASN A 83 8.83 23.87 -3.68
N LYS A 84 8.09 23.72 -2.57
CA LYS A 84 7.63 22.41 -2.07
C LYS A 84 6.51 21.82 -2.94
N LEU A 85 5.68 22.66 -3.56
CA LEU A 85 4.60 22.23 -4.47
C LEU A 85 5.07 21.45 -5.71
N PRO A 86 6.06 21.92 -6.49
CA PRO A 86 6.56 21.13 -7.61
C PRO A 86 7.30 19.85 -7.16
N VAL A 87 7.86 19.83 -5.95
CA VAL A 87 8.42 18.61 -5.36
C VAL A 87 7.31 17.62 -5.05
N TYR A 88 6.22 18.06 -4.42
CA TYR A 88 5.05 17.23 -4.19
C TYR A 88 4.52 16.61 -5.49
N SER A 89 4.30 17.42 -6.52
CA SER A 89 3.71 16.94 -7.78
C SER A 89 4.59 15.93 -8.52
N ARG A 90 5.92 16.10 -8.48
CA ARG A 90 6.86 15.22 -9.20
C ARG A 90 7.28 14.00 -8.38
N TYR A 91 7.52 14.18 -7.09
CA TYR A 91 8.06 13.14 -6.23
C TYR A 91 6.94 12.33 -5.57
N VAL A 92 6.04 12.97 -4.83
CA VAL A 92 5.03 12.29 -4.00
C VAL A 92 4.00 11.58 -4.88
N LEU A 93 3.43 12.27 -5.86
CA LEU A 93 2.42 11.68 -6.75
C LEU A 93 2.97 10.46 -7.51
N SER A 94 4.25 10.50 -7.92
CA SER A 94 4.87 9.36 -8.61
C SER A 94 4.99 8.12 -7.71
N LYS A 95 5.30 8.29 -6.43
CA LYS A 95 5.41 7.20 -5.45
C LYS A 95 4.04 6.62 -5.12
N ILE A 96 3.04 7.49 -4.92
CA ILE A 96 1.68 7.07 -4.58
C ILE A 96 0.98 6.43 -5.80
N SER A 97 1.28 6.86 -7.03
CA SER A 97 0.66 6.34 -8.25
C SER A 97 0.76 4.81 -8.38
N TRP A 98 1.88 4.22 -7.97
CA TRP A 98 2.04 2.77 -7.96
C TRP A 98 1.03 2.09 -7.03
N HIS A 99 0.83 2.61 -5.82
CA HIS A 99 -0.10 2.07 -4.84
C HIS A 99 -1.56 2.10 -5.32
N PHE A 100 -1.94 3.12 -6.10
CA PHE A 100 -3.26 3.18 -6.75
C PHE A 100 -3.40 2.24 -7.95
N THR A 101 -2.29 1.85 -8.58
CA THR A 101 -2.30 0.92 -9.71
C THR A 101 -2.49 -0.52 -9.24
N ILE A 102 -1.84 -0.91 -8.13
CA ILE A 102 -1.85 -2.30 -7.66
C ILE A 102 -3.07 -2.65 -6.79
N ALA A 103 -3.67 -1.67 -6.10
CA ALA A 103 -4.80 -1.89 -5.20
C ALA A 103 -6.05 -1.15 -5.66
N THR A 104 -7.20 -1.83 -5.54
CA THR A 104 -8.51 -1.25 -5.86
C THR A 104 -9.03 -0.48 -4.65
N LEU A 105 -8.69 0.80 -4.58
CA LEU A 105 -9.17 1.71 -3.53
C LEU A 105 -10.40 2.49 -4.02
N SER A 106 -11.38 2.68 -3.14
CA SER A 106 -12.56 3.49 -3.48
C SER A 106 -12.21 4.97 -3.45
N LYS A 107 -12.81 5.74 -4.36
CA LYS A 107 -12.64 7.20 -4.41
C LYS A 107 -13.01 7.87 -3.08
N THR A 108 -14.09 7.41 -2.44
CA THR A 108 -14.54 7.90 -1.13
C THR A 108 -13.46 7.76 -0.08
N TRP A 109 -12.83 6.58 0.01
CA TRP A 109 -11.79 6.33 1.00
C TRP A 109 -10.58 7.25 0.80
N VAL A 110 -10.19 7.52 -0.46
CA VAL A 110 -9.08 8.44 -0.76
C VAL A 110 -9.40 9.86 -0.31
N ILE A 111 -10.61 10.36 -0.62
CA ILE A 111 -11.07 11.69 -0.22
C ILE A 111 -11.12 11.82 1.30
N ASP A 112 -11.55 10.77 2.00
CA ASP A 112 -11.74 10.83 3.45
C ASP A 112 -10.43 10.66 4.24
N ASN A 113 -9.41 9.99 3.68
CA ASN A 113 -8.20 9.61 4.42
C ASN A 113 -6.90 10.25 3.90
N ILE A 114 -6.76 10.42 2.59
CA ILE A 114 -5.51 10.91 1.97
C ILE A 114 -5.58 12.43 1.74
N ASP A 115 -6.69 12.92 1.16
CA ASP A 115 -6.85 14.34 0.86
C ASP A 115 -6.71 15.26 2.08
N PRO A 116 -7.22 14.92 3.29
CA PRO A 116 -7.08 15.79 4.46
C PRO A 116 -5.62 15.97 4.88
N VAL A 117 -4.84 14.88 4.84
CA VAL A 117 -3.41 14.91 5.16
C VAL A 117 -2.69 15.82 4.16
N VAL A 118 -2.90 15.60 2.86
CA VAL A 118 -2.24 16.38 1.82
C VAL A 118 -2.64 17.86 1.90
N ASN A 119 -3.93 18.15 2.06
CA ASN A 119 -4.46 19.51 2.13
C ASN A 119 -3.92 20.28 3.34
N GLN A 120 -3.70 19.62 4.48
CA GLN A 120 -3.10 20.25 5.66
C GLN A 120 -1.71 20.81 5.35
N TYR A 121 -0.84 20.04 4.69
CA TYR A 121 0.50 20.48 4.32
C TYR A 121 0.48 21.51 3.19
N ILE A 122 -0.36 21.33 2.17
CA ILE A 122 -0.47 22.30 1.06
C ILE A 122 -0.95 23.66 1.58
N ARG A 123 -1.95 23.69 2.45
CA ARG A 123 -2.42 24.94 3.09
C ARG A 123 -1.32 25.60 3.90
N LYS A 124 -0.55 24.81 4.66
CA LYS A 124 0.62 25.30 5.41
C LYS A 124 1.66 25.93 4.49
N TRP A 125 1.96 25.32 3.34
CA TRP A 125 2.95 25.85 2.40
C TRP A 125 2.46 27.06 1.59
N LEU A 126 1.16 27.18 1.40
CA LEU A 126 0.54 28.34 0.73
C LEU A 126 0.15 29.46 1.71
N GLU A 127 0.39 29.27 3.00
CA GLU A 127 0.01 30.20 4.08
C GLU A 127 -1.49 30.54 4.06
N ILE A 128 -2.33 29.59 3.62
CA ILE A 128 -3.77 29.77 3.54
C ILE A 128 -4.37 29.59 4.95
N PRO A 129 -5.23 30.51 5.41
CA PRO A 129 -5.88 30.38 6.71
C PRO A 129 -6.79 29.14 6.74
N ILE A 130 -7.06 28.63 7.94
CA ILE A 130 -7.85 27.40 8.14
C ILE A 130 -9.27 27.52 7.54
N SER A 131 -9.81 28.74 7.49
CA SER A 131 -11.09 29.12 6.87
C SER A 131 -11.04 29.31 5.35
N GLY A 132 -9.85 29.26 4.73
CA GLY A 132 -9.68 29.38 3.29
C GLY A 132 -10.10 28.10 2.57
N THR A 133 -10.87 28.27 1.50
CA THR A 133 -11.20 27.19 0.57
C THR A 133 -10.06 26.99 -0.45
N LEU A 134 -9.64 25.74 -0.65
CA LEU A 134 -8.79 25.31 -1.77
C LEU A 134 -9.67 24.90 -2.94
#